data_AF-Q16DH9-F1
#
_entry.id   AF-Q16DH9-F1
#
_cell.length_a   1.000
_cell.length_b   1.000
_cell.length_c   1.000
_cell.angle_alpha   90.00
_cell.angle_beta   90.00
_cell.angle_gamma   90.00
#
_symmetry.space_group_name_H-M   'P 1'
#
loop_
_entity.id
_entity.type
_entity.pdbx_description
1 polymer ?
#
loop_
_entity_poly.entity_id
_entity_poly.type
_entity_poly.pdbx_seq_one_letter_code
_entity_poly.pdbx_strand_id
1 'polypeptide(L)'
;MSDSFPGPVVSSAHLASGSFAEISELEFGLTLAGNAFHRWMVRAIAMAGYPELGALDVLVLHSVYHRERPKKLADICLVLNVEDTHTVNYAIKKLIKAGLVKDGRQGKEKTVVATKKGAETCERYRDIREGLLLRAVGDLGLEPEQVSRAATLLRLMSGQYDQAARAATTY
;
A
#
# COMPACT_ATOMS: atom_id res chain seq x y z
N MET A 1 -14.04 -27.08 -34.80
CA MET A 1 -13.45 -27.01 -33.47
C MET A 1 -12.61 -25.75 -33.43
N SER A 2 -13.18 -24.66 -32.93
CA SER A 2 -12.47 -23.39 -32.75
C SER A 2 -11.88 -23.38 -31.35
N ASP A 3 -10.55 -23.29 -31.26
CA ASP A 3 -9.82 -23.08 -30.00
C ASP A 3 -10.30 -21.79 -29.34
N SER A 4 -11.27 -21.92 -28.43
CA SER A 4 -11.65 -20.86 -27.52
C SER A 4 -10.60 -20.80 -26.41
N PHE A 5 -9.59 -19.95 -26.58
CA PHE A 5 -8.88 -19.40 -25.42
C PHE A 5 -9.94 -18.87 -24.45
N PRO A 6 -9.92 -19.24 -23.16
CA PRO A 6 -10.82 -18.64 -22.19
C PRO A 6 -10.58 -17.12 -22.27
N GLY A 7 -11.65 -16.36 -22.44
CA GLY A 7 -11.57 -14.89 -22.49
C GLY A 7 -10.86 -14.33 -21.25
N PRO A 8 -10.49 -13.03 -21.27
CA PRO A 8 -9.73 -12.42 -20.18
C PRO A 8 -10.35 -12.71 -18.81
N VAL A 9 -9.52 -12.98 -17.82
CA VAL A 9 -9.99 -13.33 -16.47
C VAL A 9 -10.44 -12.04 -15.78
N VAL A 10 -11.75 -11.78 -15.80
CA VAL A 10 -12.35 -10.54 -15.30
C VAL A 10 -13.30 -10.79 -14.13
N SER A 11 -13.41 -9.81 -13.23
CA SER A 11 -14.38 -9.88 -12.12
C SER A 11 -15.83 -9.80 -12.59
N SER A 12 -16.06 -9.01 -13.64
CA SER A 12 -17.40 -8.57 -14.06
C SER A 12 -17.45 -8.54 -15.59
N ALA A 13 -18.07 -9.54 -16.21
CA ALA A 13 -18.10 -9.70 -17.67
C ALA A 13 -18.70 -8.50 -18.41
N HIS A 14 -19.64 -7.77 -17.80
CA HIS A 14 -20.27 -6.59 -18.39
C HIS A 14 -19.34 -5.36 -18.51
N LEU A 15 -18.24 -5.33 -17.76
CA LEU A 15 -17.22 -4.27 -17.87
C LEU A 15 -16.18 -4.59 -18.96
N ALA A 16 -16.06 -5.88 -19.32
CA ALA A 16 -15.07 -6.38 -20.27
C ALA A 16 -15.55 -6.36 -21.74
N SER A 17 -16.76 -5.86 -22.02
CA SER A 17 -17.29 -5.71 -23.38
C SER A 17 -16.87 -4.41 -24.07
N GLY A 18 -16.07 -3.58 -23.40
CA GLY A 18 -15.59 -2.30 -23.89
C GLY A 18 -14.36 -2.40 -24.82
N SER A 19 -13.85 -1.24 -25.22
CA SER A 19 -12.73 -1.11 -26.17
C SER A 19 -11.37 -1.59 -25.62
N PHE A 20 -11.25 -1.84 -24.31
CA PHE A 20 -10.00 -2.25 -23.68
C PHE A 20 -10.25 -3.21 -22.50
N ALA A 21 -10.63 -4.45 -22.81
CA ALA A 21 -11.02 -5.47 -21.83
C ALA A 21 -9.90 -5.88 -20.87
N GLU A 22 -8.64 -5.73 -21.28
CA GLU A 22 -7.44 -6.01 -20.50
C GLU A 22 -7.32 -5.10 -19.27
N ILE A 23 -7.93 -3.90 -19.30
CA ILE A 23 -8.02 -3.05 -18.11
C ILE A 23 -8.92 -3.69 -17.04
N SER A 24 -10.02 -4.34 -17.45
CA SER A 24 -10.87 -5.06 -16.50
C SER A 24 -10.18 -6.28 -15.89
N GLU A 25 -9.28 -6.93 -16.63
CA GLU A 25 -8.42 -8.00 -16.10
C GLU A 25 -7.41 -7.44 -15.08
N LEU A 26 -6.77 -6.31 -15.41
CA LEU A 26 -5.87 -5.62 -14.48
C LEU A 26 -6.60 -5.18 -13.20
N GLU A 27 -7.80 -4.63 -13.31
CA GLU A 27 -8.61 -4.19 -12.17
C GLU A 27 -9.02 -5.36 -11.27
N PHE A 28 -9.33 -6.50 -11.86
CA PHE A 28 -9.59 -7.71 -11.11
C PHE A 28 -8.33 -8.19 -10.37
N GLY A 29 -7.20 -8.24 -11.07
CA GLY A 29 -5.90 -8.55 -10.47
C GLY A 29 -5.54 -7.59 -9.33
N LEU A 30 -5.75 -6.28 -9.52
CA LEU A 30 -5.53 -5.24 -8.52
C LEU A 30 -6.38 -5.46 -7.28
N THR A 31 -7.66 -5.81 -7.46
CA THR A 31 -8.58 -6.10 -6.35
C THR A 31 -8.11 -7.30 -5.53
N LEU A 32 -7.76 -8.42 -6.19
CA LEU A 32 -7.30 -9.62 -5.52
C LEU A 32 -5.96 -9.40 -4.83
N ALA A 33 -4.99 -8.79 -5.53
CA ALA A 33 -3.67 -8.49 -5.01
C ALA A 33 -3.73 -7.49 -3.86
N GLY A 34 -4.54 -6.43 -3.96
CA GLY A 34 -4.74 -5.45 -2.89
C GLY A 34 -5.27 -6.08 -1.62
N ASN A 35 -6.31 -6.92 -1.74
CA ASN A 35 -6.85 -7.68 -0.61
C ASN A 35 -5.81 -8.62 0.03
N ALA A 36 -5.05 -9.34 -0.78
CA ALA A 36 -3.99 -10.23 -0.29
C ALA A 36 -2.84 -9.45 0.38
N PHE A 37 -2.42 -8.33 -0.22
CA PHE A 37 -1.36 -7.48 0.28
C PHE A 37 -1.72 -6.84 1.63
N HIS A 38 -2.95 -6.32 1.77
CA HIS A 38 -3.43 -5.78 3.05
C HIS A 38 -3.46 -6.85 4.14
N ARG A 39 -3.93 -8.07 3.83
CA ARG A 39 -3.88 -9.19 4.78
C ARG A 39 -2.44 -9.52 5.17
N TRP A 40 -1.52 -9.59 4.21
CA TRP A 40 -0.11 -9.83 4.47
C TRP A 40 0.50 -8.79 5.43
N MET A 41 0.30 -7.49 5.17
CA MET A 41 0.81 -6.43 6.03
C MET A 41 0.32 -6.56 7.48
N VAL A 42 -0.97 -6.84 7.67
CA VAL A 42 -1.56 -7.04 9.00
C VAL A 42 -0.96 -8.26 9.70
N ARG A 43 -0.73 -9.37 8.99
CA ARG A 43 -0.09 -10.56 9.57
C ARG A 43 1.37 -10.32 9.94
N ALA A 44 2.12 -9.63 9.08
CA ALA A 44 3.53 -9.33 9.32
C ALA A 44 3.71 -8.37 10.52
N ILE A 45 2.89 -7.32 10.65
CA ILE A 45 2.99 -6.42 11.81
C ILE A 45 2.51 -7.08 13.11
N ALA A 46 1.52 -7.97 13.04
CA ALA A 46 1.11 -8.78 14.19
C ALA A 46 2.26 -9.66 14.69
N MET A 47 3.00 -10.30 13.78
CA MET A 47 4.21 -11.06 14.12
C MET A 47 5.34 -10.18 14.68
N ALA A 48 5.40 -8.90 14.29
CA ALA A 48 6.32 -7.93 14.86
C ALA A 48 5.91 -7.46 16.27
N GLY A 49 4.73 -7.87 16.76
CA GLY A 49 4.25 -7.64 18.13
C GLY A 49 3.06 -6.68 18.26
N TYR A 50 2.40 -6.33 17.15
CA TYR A 50 1.33 -5.32 17.14
C TYR A 50 0.07 -5.82 16.39
N PRO A 51 -0.65 -6.81 16.94
CA PRO A 51 -1.80 -7.45 16.29
C PRO A 51 -3.00 -6.51 16.09
N GLU A 52 -3.08 -5.42 16.84
CA GLU A 52 -4.13 -4.42 16.72
C GLU A 52 -3.96 -3.47 15.54
N LEU A 53 -2.78 -3.40 14.90
CA LEU A 53 -2.51 -2.47 13.80
C LEU A 53 -3.09 -2.98 12.46
N GLY A 54 -3.76 -2.08 11.75
CA GLY A 54 -4.31 -2.32 10.42
C GLY A 54 -3.33 -1.95 9.31
N ALA A 55 -3.69 -2.25 8.06
CA ALA A 55 -2.87 -1.97 6.88
C ALA A 55 -2.44 -0.49 6.78
N LEU A 56 -3.37 0.45 6.97
CA LEU A 56 -3.04 1.89 6.93
C LEU A 56 -2.07 2.29 8.05
N ASP A 57 -2.21 1.72 9.26
CA ASP A 57 -1.29 1.99 10.36
C ASP A 57 0.15 1.57 10.00
N VAL A 58 0.30 0.42 9.33
CA VAL A 58 1.60 -0.10 8.85
C VAL A 58 2.20 0.80 7.78
N LEU A 59 1.39 1.21 6.80
CA LEU A 59 1.83 2.14 5.74
C LEU A 59 2.28 3.49 6.31
N VAL A 60 1.51 4.04 7.24
CA VAL A 60 1.86 5.29 7.94
C VAL A 60 3.14 5.12 8.76
N LEU A 61 3.31 4.01 9.47
CA LEU A 61 4.53 3.73 10.24
C LEU A 61 5.77 3.69 9.34
N HIS A 62 5.73 2.93 8.24
CA HIS A 62 6.84 2.87 7.30
C HIS A 62 7.11 4.21 6.62
N SER A 63 6.06 4.95 6.26
CA SER A 63 6.18 6.31 5.75
C SER A 63 6.90 7.20 6.76
N VAL A 64 6.47 7.23 8.03
CA VAL A 64 7.11 8.01 9.11
C VAL A 64 8.56 7.58 9.33
N TYR A 65 8.88 6.29 9.32
CA TYR A 65 10.24 5.78 9.51
C TYR A 65 11.19 6.14 8.35
N HIS A 66 10.68 6.23 7.11
CA HIS A 66 11.50 6.45 5.93
C HIS A 66 12.43 7.68 6.04
N ARG A 67 13.75 7.48 5.83
CA ARG A 67 14.79 8.53 5.86
C ARG A 67 14.96 9.27 7.19
N GLU A 68 14.38 8.77 8.29
CA GLU A 68 14.56 9.31 9.66
C GLU A 68 14.29 10.82 9.81
N ARG A 69 13.43 11.37 8.96
CA ARG A 69 13.03 12.80 9.01
C ARG A 69 11.60 12.96 9.53
N PRO A 70 11.33 14.01 10.33
CA PRO A 70 9.96 14.36 10.71
C PRO A 70 9.06 14.58 9.49
N LYS A 71 7.81 14.12 9.55
CA LYS A 71 6.83 14.25 8.46
C LYS A 71 5.59 14.98 8.89
N LYS A 72 5.03 15.81 8.00
CA LYS A 72 3.71 16.41 8.21
C LYS A 72 2.62 15.42 7.85
N LEU A 73 1.44 15.60 8.42
CA LEU A 73 0.25 14.84 8.06
C LEU A 73 -0.04 14.92 6.56
N ALA A 74 0.03 16.13 5.99
CA ALA A 74 -0.18 16.36 4.56
C ALA A 74 0.82 15.60 3.67
N ASP A 75 2.10 15.54 4.07
CA ASP A 75 3.13 14.81 3.32
C ASP A 75 2.87 13.30 3.34
N ILE A 76 2.38 12.77 4.48
CA ILE A 76 2.01 11.35 4.60
C ILE A 76 0.81 11.04 3.71
N CYS A 77 -0.24 11.86 3.73
CA CYS A 77 -1.40 11.71 2.85
C CYS A 77 -0.99 11.74 1.37
N LEU A 78 -0.14 12.69 0.98
CA LEU A 78 0.35 12.84 -0.38
C LEU A 78 1.11 11.59 -0.86
N VAL A 79 2.07 11.10 -0.07
CA VAL A 79 2.90 9.94 -0.45
C VAL A 79 2.09 8.66 -0.53
N LEU A 80 1.09 8.49 0.35
CA LEU A 80 0.24 7.30 0.38
C LEU A 80 -0.96 7.39 -0.58
N ASN A 81 -1.14 8.51 -1.28
CA ASN A 81 -2.32 8.82 -2.09
C ASN A 81 -3.65 8.60 -1.32
N VAL A 82 -3.73 9.12 -0.08
CA VAL A 82 -4.92 9.02 0.77
C VAL A 82 -5.57 10.39 0.91
N GLU A 83 -6.79 10.53 0.40
CA GLU A 83 -7.55 11.79 0.47
C GLU A 83 -8.12 12.06 1.87
N ASP A 84 -8.66 11.01 2.53
CA ASP A 84 -9.25 11.14 3.85
C ASP A 84 -8.17 11.30 4.94
N THR A 85 -7.85 12.56 5.22
CA THR A 85 -6.88 12.98 6.23
C THR A 85 -7.25 12.52 7.66
N HIS A 86 -8.54 12.27 7.95
CA HIS A 86 -8.96 11.79 9.27
C HIS A 86 -8.48 10.38 9.53
N THR A 87 -8.47 9.50 8.52
CA THR A 87 -7.99 8.12 8.65
C THR A 87 -6.49 8.07 8.94
N VAL A 88 -5.70 8.89 8.25
CA VAL A 88 -4.25 9.00 8.49
C VAL A 88 -3.96 9.57 9.88
N ASN A 89 -4.71 10.60 10.30
CA ASN A 89 -4.57 11.14 11.65
C ASN A 89 -4.95 10.11 12.74
N TYR A 90 -5.96 9.29 12.50
CA TYR A 90 -6.33 8.20 13.40
C TYR A 90 -5.23 7.15 13.50
N ALA A 91 -4.64 6.75 12.36
CA ALA A 91 -3.49 5.86 12.32
C ALA A 91 -2.30 6.41 13.11
N ILE A 92 -1.98 7.70 12.94
CA ILE A 92 -0.94 8.38 13.74
C ILE A 92 -1.24 8.29 15.23
N LYS A 93 -2.47 8.62 15.66
CA LYS A 93 -2.86 8.54 17.08
C LYS A 93 -2.68 7.12 17.64
N LYS A 94 -3.03 6.10 16.87
CA LYS A 94 -2.87 4.70 17.25
C LYS A 94 -1.40 4.30 17.37
N LEU A 95 -0.56 4.72 16.43
CA LEU A 95 0.88 4.51 16.48
C LEU A 95 1.55 5.25 17.65
N ILE A 96 1.07 6.45 18.01
CA ILE A 96 1.50 7.17 19.21
C ILE A 96 1.14 6.37 20.46
N LYS A 97 -0.10 5.89 20.56
CA LYS A 97 -0.55 5.04 21.68
C LYS A 97 0.26 3.75 21.81
N ALA A 98 0.70 3.17 20.69
CA ALA A 98 1.57 1.99 20.65
C ALA A 98 3.06 2.30 20.98
N GLY A 99 3.42 3.58 21.09
CA GLY A 99 4.77 4.07 21.35
C GLY A 99 5.72 3.97 20.14
N LEU A 100 5.17 3.75 18.94
CA LEU A 100 5.93 3.55 17.70
C LEU A 100 6.33 4.86 17.03
N VAL A 101 5.49 5.88 17.18
CA VAL A 101 5.78 7.24 16.72
C VAL A 101 5.50 8.23 17.84
N LYS A 102 5.99 9.45 17.70
CA LYS A 102 5.73 10.56 18.62
C LYS A 102 5.49 11.85 17.85
N ASP A 103 4.79 12.78 18.50
CA ASP A 103 4.65 14.13 18.00
C ASP A 103 6.03 14.82 17.94
N GLY A 104 6.25 15.53 16.85
CA GLY A 104 7.40 16.40 16.62
C GLY A 104 6.95 17.81 16.27
N ARG A 105 7.91 18.72 16.19
CA ARG A 105 7.71 20.07 15.67
C ARG A 105 8.85 20.46 14.75
N GLN A 106 8.50 21.17 13.68
CA GLN A 106 9.45 21.86 12.82
C GLN A 106 8.98 23.31 12.70
N GLY A 107 9.64 24.22 13.42
CA GLY A 107 9.14 25.58 13.60
C GLY A 107 7.75 25.59 14.26
N LYS A 108 6.76 26.14 13.56
CA LYS A 108 5.36 26.20 14.03
C LYS A 108 4.52 24.98 13.63
N GLU A 109 5.04 24.10 12.78
CA GLU A 109 4.27 23.00 12.21
C GLU A 109 4.38 21.73 13.04
N LYS A 110 3.25 21.04 13.20
CA LYS A 110 3.18 19.72 13.86
C LYS A 110 3.70 18.65 12.89
N THR A 111 4.62 17.82 13.37
CA THR A 111 5.18 16.70 12.61
C THR A 111 5.04 15.40 13.41
N VAL A 112 5.35 14.29 12.75
CA VAL A 112 5.40 12.95 13.35
C VAL A 112 6.77 12.35 13.09
N VAL A 113 7.34 11.70 14.10
CA VAL A 113 8.67 11.09 14.04
C VAL A 113 8.61 9.68 14.59
N ALA A 114 9.33 8.75 13.97
CA ALA A 114 9.49 7.39 14.51
C ALA A 114 10.25 7.43 15.85
N THR A 115 9.84 6.60 16.80
CA THR A 115 10.61 6.37 18.02
C THR A 115 11.68 5.30 17.76
N LYS A 116 12.60 5.09 18.71
CA LYS A 116 13.53 3.95 18.68
C LYS A 116 12.77 2.62 18.58
N LYS A 117 11.70 2.46 19.38
CA LYS A 117 10.78 1.32 19.33
C LYS A 117 10.13 1.17 17.94
N GLY A 118 9.73 2.29 17.34
CA GLY A 118 9.23 2.35 15.97
C GLY A 118 10.21 1.81 14.94
N ALA A 119 11.46 2.28 14.99
CA ALA A 119 12.54 1.82 14.13
C ALA A 119 12.81 0.32 14.31
N GLU A 120 12.97 -0.15 15.55
CA GLU A 120 13.15 -1.58 15.87
C GLU A 120 12.00 -2.45 15.36
N THR A 121 10.77 -1.94 15.41
CA THR A 121 9.59 -2.63 14.87
C THR A 121 9.64 -2.71 13.35
N CYS A 122 10.03 -1.63 12.66
CA CYS A 122 10.23 -1.62 11.21
C CYS A 122 11.32 -2.59 10.76
N GLU A 123 12.42 -2.67 11.51
CA GLU A 123 13.52 -3.61 11.25
C GLU A 123 13.05 -5.06 11.44
N ARG A 124 12.34 -5.35 12.54
CA ARG A 124 11.74 -6.68 12.75
C ARG A 124 10.74 -7.04 11.66
N TYR A 125 9.92 -6.09 11.22
CA TYR A 125 9.00 -6.28 10.09
C TYR A 125 9.77 -6.60 8.80
N ARG A 126 10.90 -5.92 8.54
CA ARG A 126 11.78 -6.22 7.40
C ARG A 126 12.27 -7.66 7.44
N ASP A 127 12.75 -8.14 8.59
CA ASP A 127 13.27 -9.50 8.74
C ASP A 127 12.16 -10.56 8.55
N ILE A 128 10.95 -10.29 9.05
CA ILE A 128 9.76 -11.14 8.81
C ILE A 128 9.43 -11.18 7.32
N ARG A 129 9.46 -10.02 6.64
CA ARG A 129 9.20 -9.93 5.21
C ARG A 129 10.24 -10.67 4.38
N GLU A 130 11.51 -10.57 4.76
CA GLU A 130 12.60 -11.30 4.13
C GLU A 130 12.39 -12.81 4.26
N GLY A 131 12.15 -13.29 5.49
CA GLY A 131 12.05 -14.71 5.79
C GLY A 131 10.82 -15.40 5.20
N LEU A 132 9.67 -14.72 5.14
CA LEU A 132 8.39 -15.35 4.77
C LEU A 132 7.88 -15.00 3.37
N LEU A 133 8.20 -13.81 2.86
CA LEU A 133 7.69 -13.36 1.56
C LEU A 133 8.77 -13.33 0.49
N LEU A 134 9.89 -12.64 0.74
CA LEU A 134 10.89 -12.44 -0.32
C LEU A 134 11.60 -13.72 -0.73
N ARG A 135 11.95 -14.59 0.22
CA ARG A 135 12.50 -15.92 -0.10
C ARG A 135 11.56 -16.75 -0.97
N ALA A 136 10.28 -16.85 -0.57
CA ALA A 136 9.27 -17.57 -1.33
C ALA A 136 9.07 -17.00 -2.74
N VAL A 137 9.10 -15.66 -2.89
CA VAL A 137 9.03 -14.99 -4.20
C VAL A 137 10.27 -15.27 -5.05
N GLY A 138 11.45 -15.30 -4.44
CA GLY A 138 12.71 -15.65 -5.13
C GLY A 138 12.70 -17.08 -5.65
N ASP A 139 12.22 -18.03 -4.84
CA ASP A 139 12.14 -19.45 -5.20
C ASP A 139 11.14 -19.72 -6.36
N LEU A 140 10.17 -18.83 -6.57
CA LEU A 140 9.23 -18.89 -7.70
C LEU A 140 9.84 -18.46 -9.04
N GLY A 141 11.07 -17.92 -9.06
CA GLY A 141 11.73 -17.49 -10.29
C GLY A 141 11.11 -16.26 -10.94
N LEU A 142 10.54 -15.35 -10.15
CA LEU A 142 9.99 -14.10 -10.66
C LEU A 142 11.11 -13.17 -11.17
N GLU A 143 11.05 -12.85 -12.46
CA GLU A 143 12.04 -11.97 -13.09
C GLU A 143 11.93 -10.52 -12.53
N PRO A 144 13.02 -9.94 -12.00
CA PRO A 144 13.01 -8.59 -11.43
C PRO A 144 12.44 -7.52 -12.38
N GLU A 145 12.72 -7.64 -13.68
CA GLU A 145 12.25 -6.72 -14.71
C GLU A 145 10.73 -6.80 -14.90
N GLN A 146 10.14 -7.99 -14.80
CA GLN A 146 8.69 -8.16 -14.85
C GLN A 146 8.02 -7.45 -13.68
N VAL A 147 8.55 -7.63 -12.47
CA VAL A 147 8.07 -6.95 -11.26
C VAL A 147 8.18 -5.43 -11.40
N SER A 148 9.31 -4.94 -11.93
CA SER A 148 9.54 -3.51 -12.16
C SER A 148 8.56 -2.89 -13.17
N ARG A 149 8.27 -3.63 -14.27
CA ARG A 149 7.26 -3.22 -15.26
C ARG A 149 5.87 -3.17 -14.65
N ALA A 150 5.48 -4.21 -13.91
CA ALA A 150 4.18 -4.24 -13.21
C ALA A 150 4.04 -3.08 -12.22
N ALA A 151 5.09 -2.79 -11.43
CA ALA A 151 5.10 -1.66 -10.50
C ALA A 151 4.96 -0.30 -11.22
N THR A 152 5.55 -0.15 -12.40
CA THR A 152 5.41 1.06 -13.22
C THR A 152 3.98 1.22 -13.75
N LEU A 153 3.39 0.13 -14.23
CA LEU A 153 2.00 0.13 -14.69
C LEU A 153 1.04 0.49 -13.56
N LEU A 154 1.21 -0.06 -12.36
CA LEU A 154 0.39 0.27 -11.19
C LEU A 154 0.45 1.76 -10.83
N ARG A 155 1.65 2.37 -10.87
CA ARG A 155 1.80 3.82 -10.63
C ARG A 155 1.10 4.65 -11.70
N LEU A 156 1.23 4.26 -12.97
CA LEU A 156 0.55 4.93 -14.08
C LEU A 156 -0.97 4.86 -13.92
N MET A 157 -1.50 3.67 -13.64
CA MET A 157 -2.93 3.43 -13.45
C MET A 157 -3.49 4.19 -12.26
N SER A 158 -2.76 4.27 -11.13
CA SER A 158 -3.15 5.10 -9.98
C SER A 158 -3.45 6.54 -10.40
N GLY A 159 -2.58 7.16 -11.21
CA GLY A 159 -2.79 8.53 -11.69
C GLY A 159 -3.97 8.66 -12.67
N GLN A 160 -4.31 7.61 -13.42
CA GLN A 160 -5.50 7.60 -14.27
C GLN A 160 -6.78 7.48 -13.45
N TYR A 161 -6.79 6.64 -12.41
CA TYR A 161 -7.91 6.53 -11.48
C TYR A 161 -8.18 7.84 -10.76
N ASP A 162 -7.15 8.55 -10.29
CA ASP A 162 -7.32 9.86 -9.64
C ASP A 162 -7.92 10.90 -10.60
N GLN A 163 -7.51 10.88 -11.89
CA GLN A 163 -8.09 11.76 -12.91
C GLN A 163 -9.55 11.42 -13.19
N ALA A 164 -9.87 10.12 -13.34
CA ALA A 164 -11.23 9.66 -13.57
C ALA A 164 -12.15 9.98 -12.38
N ALA A 165 -11.67 9.80 -11.15
CA ALA A 165 -12.40 10.13 -9.93
C ALA A 165 -12.71 11.63 -9.84
N ARG A 166 -11.74 12.50 -10.14
CA ARG A 166 -11.97 13.95 -10.20
C ARG A 166 -12.99 14.32 -11.27
N ALA A 167 -12.86 13.77 -12.48
CA ALA A 167 -13.82 14.01 -13.55
C ALA A 167 -15.24 13.62 -13.13
N ALA A 168 -15.40 12.48 -12.47
CA ALA A 168 -16.70 11.98 -11.99
C ALA A 168 -17.38 12.91 -10.97
N THR A 169 -16.64 13.72 -10.20
CA THR A 169 -17.24 14.71 -9.29
C THR A 169 -17.82 15.95 -9.98
N THR A 170 -17.47 16.16 -11.25
CA THR A 170 -17.92 17.31 -12.06
C THR A 170 -19.13 16.95 -12.95
N TYR A 171 -19.43 15.66 -13.08
CA TYR A 171 -20.64 15.16 -13.75
C TYR A 171 -21.80 15.03 -12.76
#